data_AF-A0A5N7K0X5-F1
#
_entry.id   AF-A0A5N7K0X5-F1
#
_cell.length_a   1.000
_cell.length_b   1.000
_cell.length_c   1.000
_cell.angle_alpha   90.00
_cell.angle_beta   90.00
_cell.angle_gamma   90.00
#
_symmetry.space_group_name_H-M   'P 1'
#
loop_
_entity.id
_entity.type
_entity.pdbx_description
1 polymer ?
#
loop_
_entity_poly.entity_id
_entity_poly.type
_entity_poly.pdbx_seq_one_letter_code
_entity_poly.pdbx_strand_id
1 'polypeptide(L)'
;DHREFSPFLSVSQLKKGNTLLVEFGRGRSLASAATTANQRAVANAADAQTLPTPLLQRLTALFPEQAPSALDQLSGELHASTQAVLIENSRVLRQAVLERQLSAQGNQGAQPKALNQGAWVQLPRQSGHLAGDSNTNRTAHSSTGLLVGFDHTLEQGTRLGVVAGSGSTDVKTQGRGKASVDTYQLGLHAGHNWNAFGLYGGIAYAQHEVQTKRRVSFPGVDNHLSAKYVSRTVQTFAEANYTFSHDSWDWQPYLQLANVQQRSEGFKERGGIAALRGKRSKESVNLTTGGVRANLDLGKAQL
;
A
#
# COMPACT_ATOMS: atom_id res chain seq x y z
N ASP A 1 16.13 22.19 -35.95
CA ASP A 1 17.33 22.75 -35.30
C ASP A 1 17.84 21.73 -34.27
N HIS A 2 18.62 20.75 -34.72
CA HIS A 2 19.09 19.66 -33.87
C HIS A 2 20.34 20.13 -33.13
N ARG A 3 20.20 20.51 -31.85
CA ARG A 3 21.36 20.73 -30.99
C ARG A 3 22.11 19.40 -30.91
N GLU A 4 23.35 19.35 -31.38
CA GLU A 4 24.20 18.15 -31.33
C GLU A 4 24.53 17.74 -29.87
N PHE A 5 24.30 18.63 -28.91
CA PHE A 5 24.57 18.41 -27.49
C PHE A 5 23.34 18.68 -26.62
N SER A 6 23.20 17.86 -25.57
CA SER A 6 22.19 18.05 -24.54
C SER A 6 22.30 19.45 -23.90
N PRO A 7 21.17 20.15 -23.68
CA PRO A 7 21.18 21.44 -23.00
C PRO A 7 21.48 21.36 -21.50
N PHE A 8 21.53 20.16 -20.92
CA PHE A 8 21.94 19.94 -19.53
C PHE A 8 23.46 19.81 -19.38
N LEU A 9 24.22 19.74 -20.48
CA LEU A 9 25.68 19.83 -20.51
C LEU A 9 26.10 21.23 -20.93
N SER A 10 27.13 21.77 -20.26
CA SER A 10 27.85 22.95 -20.73
C SER A 10 29.20 22.51 -21.29
N VAL A 11 29.64 23.11 -22.40
CA VAL A 11 30.97 22.88 -22.96
C VAL A 11 31.69 24.21 -22.97
N SER A 12 32.83 24.28 -22.27
CA SER A 12 33.74 25.43 -22.28
C SER A 12 35.09 25.01 -22.83
N GLN A 13 35.73 25.90 -23.57
CA GLN A 13 37.08 25.68 -24.10
C GLN A 13 38.05 26.58 -23.36
N LEU A 14 39.15 26.01 -22.86
CA LEU A 14 40.20 26.73 -22.15
C LEU A 14 41.54 26.49 -22.84
N LYS A 15 42.15 27.56 -23.36
CA LYS A 15 43.47 27.48 -23.99
C LYS A 15 44.55 27.78 -22.96
N LYS A 16 45.46 26.83 -22.72
CA LYS A 16 46.62 26.98 -21.83
C LYS A 16 47.90 26.70 -22.63
N GLY A 17 48.60 27.75 -23.05
CA GLY A 17 49.74 27.63 -23.97
C GLY A 17 49.33 27.08 -25.33
N ASN A 18 49.99 25.99 -25.78
CA ASN A 18 49.62 25.24 -26.99
C ASN A 18 48.59 24.13 -26.74
N THR A 19 48.07 23.99 -25.52
CA THR A 19 47.06 22.99 -25.18
C THR A 19 45.66 23.62 -25.22
N LEU A 20 44.76 23.01 -25.98
CA LEU A 20 43.32 23.28 -25.93
C LEU A 20 42.67 22.26 -24.98
N LEU A 21 42.09 22.73 -23.89
CA LEU A 21 41.31 21.92 -22.96
C LEU A 21 39.83 22.14 -23.26
N VAL A 22 39.06 21.05 -23.30
CA VAL A 22 37.60 21.08 -23.38
C VAL A 22 37.07 20.63 -22.03
N GLU A 23 36.36 21.52 -21.35
CA GLU A 23 35.74 21.26 -20.06
C GLU A 23 34.24 21.03 -20.26
N PHE A 24 33.76 19.92 -19.70
CA PHE A 24 32.34 19.61 -19.64
C PHE A 24 31.82 19.94 -18.25
N GLY A 25 30.81 20.79 -18.19
CA GLY A 25 30.15 21.21 -16.96
C GLY A 25 28.64 20.98 -17.02
N ARG A 26 27.92 21.53 -16.02
CA ARG A 26 26.47 21.49 -16.00
C ARG A 26 25.88 22.69 -16.74
N GLY A 27 24.99 22.38 -17.68
CA GLY A 27 24.17 23.34 -18.39
C GLY A 27 22.90 23.67 -17.60
N ARG A 28 21.75 23.65 -18.30
CA ARG A 28 20.44 23.86 -17.67
C ARG A 28 20.16 22.80 -16.60
N SER A 29 19.37 23.17 -15.60
CA SER A 29 18.86 22.24 -14.59
C SER A 29 17.96 21.16 -15.24
N LEU A 30 18.09 19.92 -14.78
CA LEU A 30 17.22 18.80 -15.16
C LEU A 30 15.76 19.09 -14.79
N ALA A 31 15.52 19.83 -13.70
CA ALA A 31 14.19 20.21 -13.26
C ALA A 31 13.45 21.09 -14.27
N SER A 32 14.18 21.79 -15.16
CA SER A 32 13.58 22.59 -16.23
C SER A 32 12.86 21.76 -17.32
N ALA A 33 13.08 20.44 -17.36
CA ALA A 33 12.36 19.51 -18.23
C ALA A 33 11.28 18.71 -17.49
N ALA A 34 11.17 18.83 -16.16
CA ALA A 34 10.26 18.04 -15.36
C ALA A 34 8.83 18.63 -15.33
N THR A 35 7.83 17.82 -15.65
CA THR A 35 6.42 18.24 -15.69
C THR A 35 5.65 17.86 -14.42
N THR A 36 6.05 16.77 -13.76
CA THR A 36 5.37 16.23 -12.57
C THR A 36 6.12 16.57 -11.27
N ALA A 37 5.45 16.42 -10.12
CA ALA A 37 6.09 16.64 -8.82
C ALA A 37 7.20 15.60 -8.55
N ASN A 38 6.97 14.34 -8.88
CA ASN A 38 7.93 13.25 -8.75
C ASN A 38 9.15 13.48 -9.65
N GLN A 39 8.94 13.88 -10.92
CA GLN A 39 10.04 14.23 -11.82
C GLN A 39 10.86 15.39 -11.27
N ARG A 40 10.19 16.46 -10.79
CA ARG A 40 10.87 17.61 -10.20
C ARG A 40 11.65 17.22 -8.95
N ALA A 41 11.10 16.37 -8.09
CA ALA A 41 11.80 15.90 -6.89
C ALA A 41 13.08 15.13 -7.23
N VAL A 42 13.01 14.21 -8.20
CA VAL A 42 14.18 13.45 -8.69
C VAL A 42 15.18 14.39 -9.35
N ALA A 43 14.72 15.30 -10.20
CA ALA A 43 15.58 16.22 -10.93
C ALA A 43 16.31 17.16 -9.98
N ASN A 44 15.61 17.74 -9.00
CA ASN A 44 16.21 18.57 -7.96
C ASN A 44 17.24 17.79 -7.14
N ALA A 45 16.96 16.52 -6.81
CA ALA A 45 17.91 15.67 -6.10
C ALA A 45 19.17 15.37 -6.95
N ALA A 46 19.03 15.22 -8.27
CA ALA A 46 20.16 15.05 -9.18
C ALA A 46 20.95 16.35 -9.34
N ASP A 47 20.27 17.47 -9.55
CA ASP A 47 20.87 18.80 -9.70
C ASP A 47 21.61 19.24 -8.42
N ALA A 48 21.18 18.82 -7.24
CA ALA A 48 21.82 19.14 -5.97
C ALA A 48 23.12 18.35 -5.69
N GLN A 49 23.38 17.23 -6.39
CA GLN A 49 24.65 16.50 -6.22
C GLN A 49 25.79 17.39 -6.69
N THR A 50 26.92 17.50 -5.99
CA THR A 50 28.04 18.37 -6.41
C THR A 50 29.12 17.62 -7.20
N LEU A 51 29.22 16.31 -6.99
CA LEU A 51 30.20 15.44 -7.65
C LEU A 51 29.60 14.75 -8.89
N PRO A 52 30.38 14.52 -9.95
CA PRO A 52 29.92 13.82 -11.14
C PRO A 52 29.77 12.32 -10.86
N THR A 53 28.56 11.90 -10.46
CA THR A 53 28.24 10.48 -10.32
C THR A 53 27.94 9.86 -11.70
N PRO A 54 28.15 8.54 -11.90
CA PRO A 54 27.83 7.89 -13.17
C PRO A 54 26.37 8.10 -13.60
N LEU A 55 25.44 8.12 -12.64
CA LEU A 55 24.03 8.38 -12.93
C LEU A 55 23.81 9.82 -13.39
N LEU A 56 24.40 10.80 -12.70
CA LEU A 56 24.27 12.21 -13.05
C LEU A 56 24.83 12.49 -14.45
N GLN A 57 25.98 11.91 -14.80
CA GLN A 57 26.58 12.04 -16.14
C GLN A 57 25.63 11.56 -17.24
N ARG A 58 24.95 10.43 -17.01
CA ARG A 58 23.96 9.89 -17.97
C ARG A 58 22.72 10.78 -18.05
N LEU A 59 22.24 11.32 -16.93
CA LEU A 59 21.10 12.23 -16.91
C LEU A 59 21.39 13.55 -17.64
N THR A 60 22.58 14.14 -17.41
CA THR A 60 22.96 15.37 -18.11
C THR A 60 23.16 15.16 -19.61
N ALA A 61 23.44 13.93 -20.06
CA ALA A 61 23.56 13.61 -21.48
C ALA A 61 22.21 13.47 -22.21
N LEU A 62 21.07 13.49 -21.50
CA LEU A 62 19.74 13.34 -22.09
C LEU A 62 19.26 14.60 -22.80
N PHE A 63 18.38 14.45 -23.79
CA PHE A 63 17.65 15.59 -24.34
C PHE A 63 16.39 15.91 -23.52
N PRO A 64 15.84 17.14 -23.57
CA PRO A 64 14.68 17.55 -22.77
C PRO A 64 13.47 16.63 -22.92
N GLU A 65 13.25 16.08 -24.10
CA GLU A 65 12.16 15.14 -24.40
C GLU A 65 12.36 13.75 -23.75
N GLN A 66 13.60 13.37 -23.45
CA GLN A 66 13.94 12.08 -22.81
C GLN A 66 13.94 12.18 -21.28
N ALA A 67 14.22 13.37 -20.74
CA ALA A 67 14.39 13.59 -19.30
C ALA A 67 13.15 13.21 -18.45
N PRO A 68 11.91 13.59 -18.80
CA PRO A 68 10.72 13.23 -18.00
C PRO A 68 10.59 11.72 -17.74
N SER A 69 10.73 10.90 -18.78
CA SER A 69 10.63 9.45 -18.67
C SER A 69 11.76 8.85 -17.81
N ALA A 70 12.98 9.35 -17.95
CA ALA A 70 14.10 8.91 -17.13
C ALA A 70 13.90 9.27 -15.64
N LEU A 71 13.45 10.50 -15.37
CA LEU A 71 13.17 10.98 -14.01
C LEU A 71 12.03 10.20 -13.35
N ASP A 72 10.97 9.92 -14.08
CA ASP A 72 9.85 9.08 -13.62
C ASP A 72 10.30 7.69 -13.17
N GLN A 73 11.15 7.04 -13.98
CA GLN A 73 11.69 5.71 -13.68
C GLN A 73 12.58 5.70 -12.43
N LEU A 74 13.17 6.85 -12.07
CA LEU A 74 14.03 7.03 -10.89
C LEU A 74 13.28 7.39 -9.60
N SER A 75 11.99 7.71 -9.67
CA SER A 75 11.19 8.20 -8.53
C SER A 75 11.04 7.23 -7.35
N GLY A 76 11.13 5.92 -7.60
CA GLY A 76 10.91 4.89 -6.58
C GLY A 76 9.45 4.72 -6.15
N GLU A 77 8.48 5.22 -6.94
CA GLU A 77 7.05 5.20 -6.65
C GLU A 77 6.51 3.82 -6.20
N LEU A 78 7.08 2.73 -6.73
CA LEU A 78 6.71 1.35 -6.38
C LEU A 78 6.72 1.11 -4.86
N HIS A 79 7.65 1.70 -4.12
CA HIS A 79 7.76 1.52 -2.67
C HIS A 79 6.61 2.20 -1.93
N ALA A 80 6.31 3.44 -2.30
CA ALA A 80 5.21 4.20 -1.73
C ALA A 80 3.85 3.58 -2.10
N SER A 81 3.66 3.18 -3.36
CA SER A 81 2.42 2.51 -3.80
C SER A 81 2.23 1.17 -3.12
N THR A 82 3.31 0.40 -2.89
CA THR A 82 3.24 -0.84 -2.11
C THR A 82 2.80 -0.54 -0.68
N GLN A 83 3.34 0.49 -0.04
CA GLN A 83 2.94 0.90 1.31
C GLN A 83 1.46 1.31 1.37
N ALA A 84 0.95 2.02 0.36
CA ALA A 84 -0.47 2.35 0.25
C ALA A 84 -1.36 1.10 0.09
N VAL A 85 -0.93 0.11 -0.71
CA VAL A 85 -1.62 -1.18 -0.83
C VAL A 85 -1.65 -1.92 0.51
N LEU A 86 -0.60 -1.88 1.32
CA LEU A 86 -0.61 -2.52 2.65
C LEU A 86 -1.60 -1.85 3.61
N ILE A 87 -1.75 -0.52 3.54
CA ILE A 87 -2.77 0.22 4.30
C ILE A 87 -4.18 -0.18 3.85
N GLU A 88 -4.43 -0.25 2.54
CA GLU A 88 -5.72 -0.68 1.98
C GLU A 88 -6.05 -2.12 2.41
N ASN A 89 -5.10 -3.05 2.22
CA ASN A 89 -5.27 -4.47 2.54
C ASN A 89 -5.40 -4.74 4.04
N SER A 90 -5.00 -3.81 4.91
CA SER A 90 -5.17 -3.94 6.37
C SER A 90 -6.64 -4.17 6.75
N ARG A 91 -7.59 -3.71 5.92
CA ARG A 91 -9.02 -3.91 6.15
C ARG A 91 -9.46 -5.38 6.14
N VAL A 92 -8.73 -6.29 5.50
CA VAL A 92 -9.18 -7.68 5.29
C VAL A 92 -9.43 -8.41 6.60
N LEU A 93 -8.46 -8.39 7.53
CA LEU A 93 -8.63 -9.03 8.84
C LEU A 93 -9.74 -8.34 9.64
N ARG A 94 -9.81 -7.01 9.58
CA ARG A 94 -10.86 -6.23 10.25
C ARG A 94 -12.26 -6.61 9.74
N GLN A 95 -12.44 -6.71 8.42
CA GLN A 95 -13.71 -7.09 7.80
C GLN A 95 -14.09 -8.52 8.16
N ALA A 96 -13.16 -9.47 8.07
CA ALA A 96 -13.38 -10.86 8.49
C ALA A 96 -13.89 -10.96 9.93
N VAL A 97 -13.24 -10.24 10.86
CA VAL A 97 -13.65 -10.20 12.26
C VAL A 97 -15.05 -9.59 12.43
N LEU A 98 -15.34 -8.47 11.78
CA LEU A 98 -16.65 -7.80 11.90
C LEU A 98 -17.78 -8.63 11.27
N GLU A 99 -17.56 -9.22 10.10
CA GLU A 99 -18.50 -10.14 9.43
C GLU A 99 -18.83 -11.35 10.31
N ARG A 100 -17.82 -11.93 10.97
CA ARG A 100 -18.00 -13.06 11.89
C ARG A 100 -18.93 -12.72 13.06
N GLN A 101 -18.88 -11.49 13.57
CA GLN A 101 -19.77 -11.05 14.64
C GLN A 101 -21.22 -10.96 14.18
N LEU A 102 -21.46 -10.49 12.95
CA LEU A 102 -22.78 -10.39 12.35
C LEU A 102 -23.41 -11.76 12.08
N SER A 103 -22.66 -12.71 11.51
CA SER A 103 -23.19 -14.07 11.23
C SER A 103 -23.66 -14.79 12.49
N ALA A 104 -23.11 -14.44 13.65
CA ALA A 104 -23.55 -15.02 14.91
C ALA A 104 -24.77 -14.33 15.53
N GLN A 105 -25.06 -13.07 15.17
CA GLN A 105 -26.32 -12.41 15.55
C GLN A 105 -27.51 -13.08 14.83
N GLY A 106 -27.39 -13.37 13.54
CA GLY A 106 -28.48 -13.98 12.74
C GLY A 106 -28.82 -15.43 13.12
N ASN A 107 -27.86 -16.17 13.71
CA ASN A 107 -28.04 -17.58 14.09
C ASN A 107 -28.55 -17.80 15.53
N GLN A 108 -28.95 -16.75 16.26
CA GLN A 108 -29.47 -16.88 17.63
C GLN A 108 -30.76 -17.71 17.75
N GLY A 109 -31.44 -18.00 16.63
CA GLY A 109 -32.65 -18.84 16.61
C GLY A 109 -32.44 -20.35 16.38
N ALA A 110 -31.25 -20.80 15.94
CA ALA A 110 -31.09 -22.16 15.39
C ALA A 110 -29.92 -22.99 15.95
N GLN A 111 -29.05 -22.43 16.80
CA GLN A 111 -27.98 -23.20 17.43
C GLN A 111 -28.32 -23.58 18.88
N PRO A 112 -28.13 -24.84 19.29
CA PRO A 112 -28.21 -25.19 20.70
C PRO A 112 -27.20 -24.35 21.49
N LYS A 113 -27.63 -23.81 22.64
CA LYS A 113 -26.85 -23.03 23.64
C LYS A 113 -25.56 -23.71 24.16
N ALA A 114 -25.09 -24.79 23.53
CA ALA A 114 -24.19 -25.76 24.13
C ALA A 114 -22.70 -25.47 23.96
N LEU A 115 -22.28 -24.52 23.13
CA LEU A 115 -20.87 -24.17 23.02
C LEU A 115 -20.68 -22.65 23.04
N ASN A 116 -20.20 -22.16 24.19
CA ASN A 116 -19.65 -20.82 24.35
C ASN A 116 -18.37 -20.61 23.50
N GLN A 117 -18.04 -21.50 22.57
CA GLN A 117 -16.82 -21.52 21.79
C GLN A 117 -17.15 -21.74 20.32
N GLY A 118 -16.53 -20.97 19.42
CA GLY A 118 -16.73 -21.11 17.98
C GLY A 118 -15.43 -20.92 17.22
N ALA A 119 -15.10 -21.86 16.34
CA ALA A 119 -13.97 -21.72 15.42
C ALA A 119 -14.48 -21.32 14.03
N TRP A 120 -13.69 -20.54 13.30
CA TRP A 120 -14.01 -20.12 11.95
C TRP A 120 -12.76 -20.06 11.06
N VAL A 121 -12.97 -20.23 9.77
CA VAL A 121 -11.93 -20.16 8.74
C VAL A 121 -12.46 -19.31 7.59
N GLN A 122 -11.63 -18.40 7.08
CA GLN A 122 -11.94 -17.58 5.92
C GLN A 122 -10.78 -17.57 4.93
N LEU A 123 -11.09 -17.61 3.64
CA LEU A 123 -10.13 -17.57 2.54
C LEU A 123 -10.27 -16.25 1.78
N PRO A 124 -9.83 -15.11 2.35
CA PRO A 124 -10.01 -13.82 1.72
C PRO A 124 -9.29 -13.75 0.39
N ARG A 125 -9.97 -13.16 -0.60
CA ARG A 125 -9.41 -12.86 -1.92
C ARG A 125 -9.83 -11.44 -2.29
N GLN A 126 -8.85 -10.61 -2.62
CA GLN A 126 -9.08 -9.22 -2.97
C GLN A 126 -8.27 -8.83 -4.20
N SER A 127 -8.81 -7.92 -4.97
CA SER A 127 -8.08 -7.26 -6.04
C SER A 127 -8.55 -5.82 -6.12
N GLY A 128 -7.67 -4.93 -6.55
CA GLY A 128 -7.98 -3.52 -6.59
C GLY A 128 -6.94 -2.74 -7.37
N HIS A 129 -7.25 -1.46 -7.57
CA HIS A 129 -6.36 -0.54 -8.25
C HIS A 129 -6.32 0.78 -7.48
N LEU A 130 -5.11 1.30 -7.27
CA LEU A 130 -4.91 2.69 -6.93
C LEU A 130 -4.87 3.48 -8.24
N ALA A 131 -5.74 4.48 -8.35
CA ALA A 131 -5.76 5.37 -9.50
C ALA A 131 -4.40 6.07 -9.63
N GLY A 132 -3.93 6.18 -10.87
CA GLY A 132 -2.80 7.04 -11.20
C GLY A 132 -3.30 8.39 -11.67
N ASP A 133 -2.41 9.37 -11.63
CA ASP A 133 -2.64 10.72 -12.14
C ASP A 133 -1.44 11.17 -12.98
N SER A 134 -1.36 12.47 -13.30
CA SER A 134 -0.21 13.01 -14.03
C SER A 134 1.13 12.78 -13.33
N ASN A 135 1.14 12.47 -12.02
CA ASN A 135 2.33 12.34 -11.18
C ASN A 135 2.66 10.89 -10.80
N THR A 136 1.66 10.01 -10.77
CA THR A 136 1.75 8.65 -10.23
C THR A 136 1.14 7.63 -11.17
N ASN A 137 1.77 6.47 -11.28
CA ASN A 137 1.21 5.39 -12.10
C ASN A 137 0.07 4.65 -11.41
N ARG A 138 -0.89 4.20 -12.23
CA ARG A 138 -1.91 3.24 -11.77
C ARG A 138 -1.23 1.99 -11.23
N THR A 139 -1.62 1.62 -10.01
CA THR A 139 -1.07 0.46 -9.30
C THR A 139 -2.16 -0.58 -9.12
N ALA A 140 -2.00 -1.76 -9.70
CA ALA A 140 -2.88 -2.90 -9.47
C ALA A 140 -2.35 -3.75 -8.33
N HIS A 141 -3.25 -4.33 -7.53
CA HIS A 141 -2.88 -5.34 -6.55
C HIS A 141 -3.87 -6.50 -6.54
N SER A 142 -3.38 -7.68 -6.19
CA SER A 142 -4.18 -8.88 -5.95
C SER A 142 -3.63 -9.62 -4.75
N SER A 143 -4.50 -10.04 -3.85
CA SER A 143 -4.12 -10.74 -2.63
C SER A 143 -5.04 -11.91 -2.35
N THR A 144 -4.44 -12.96 -1.79
CA THR A 144 -5.08 -14.18 -1.30
C THR A 144 -4.54 -14.48 0.09
N GLY A 145 -5.39 -15.00 0.97
CA GLY A 145 -4.95 -15.41 2.29
C GLY A 145 -5.81 -16.49 2.92
N LEU A 146 -5.38 -16.87 4.12
CA LEU A 146 -6.08 -17.76 5.03
C LEU A 146 -6.15 -17.07 6.39
N LEU A 147 -7.34 -17.01 6.95
CA LEU A 147 -7.61 -16.57 8.31
C LEU A 147 -8.23 -17.72 9.08
N VAL A 148 -7.75 -17.95 10.28
CA VAL A 148 -8.30 -18.91 11.24
C VAL A 148 -8.54 -18.17 12.54
N GLY A 149 -9.75 -18.27 13.07
CA GLY A 149 -10.11 -17.61 14.32
C GLY A 149 -10.86 -18.51 15.28
N PHE A 150 -10.80 -18.12 16.54
CA PHE A 150 -11.49 -18.77 17.64
C PHE A 150 -12.14 -17.71 18.52
N ASP A 151 -13.42 -17.92 18.79
CA ASP A 151 -14.28 -17.05 19.58
C ASP A 151 -14.71 -17.76 20.86
N HIS A 152 -14.80 -17.02 21.95
CA HIS A 152 -15.42 -17.43 23.19
C HIS A 152 -16.50 -16.41 23.60
N THR A 153 -17.72 -16.89 23.85
CA THR A 153 -18.84 -16.05 24.31
C THR A 153 -19.02 -16.27 25.81
N LEU A 154 -18.90 -15.20 26.59
CA LEU A 154 -19.12 -15.20 28.03
C LEU A 154 -20.62 -15.26 28.33
N GLU A 155 -20.98 -15.72 29.53
CA GLU A 155 -22.39 -15.81 29.98
C GLU A 155 -23.12 -14.45 29.93
N GLN A 156 -22.38 -13.37 30.07
CA GLN A 156 -22.89 -12.00 30.01
C GLN A 156 -23.22 -11.52 28.58
N GLY A 157 -22.95 -12.32 27.54
CA GLY A 157 -23.20 -11.97 26.14
C GLY A 157 -22.02 -11.29 25.42
N THR A 158 -20.92 -11.01 26.14
CA THR A 158 -19.66 -10.52 25.54
C THR A 158 -18.95 -11.64 24.81
N ARG A 159 -18.56 -11.41 23.56
CA ARG A 159 -17.69 -12.31 22.82
C ARG A 159 -16.27 -11.77 22.77
N LEU A 160 -15.30 -12.63 23.04
CA LEU A 160 -13.88 -12.39 22.86
C LEU A 160 -13.36 -13.35 21.79
N GLY A 161 -12.36 -12.95 21.02
CA GLY A 161 -11.79 -13.85 20.03
C GLY A 161 -10.39 -13.48 19.61
N VAL A 162 -9.72 -14.47 19.05
CA VAL A 162 -8.38 -14.36 18.47
C VAL A 162 -8.44 -14.81 17.02
N VAL A 163 -7.68 -14.15 16.16
CA VAL A 163 -7.55 -14.50 14.75
C VAL A 163 -6.09 -14.48 14.35
N ALA A 164 -5.65 -15.50 13.62
CA ALA A 164 -4.34 -15.54 13.00
C ALA A 164 -4.50 -15.80 11.50
N GLY A 165 -3.52 -15.36 10.72
CA GLY A 165 -3.54 -15.65 9.30
C GLY A 165 -2.26 -15.35 8.58
N SER A 166 -2.22 -15.83 7.34
CA SER A 166 -1.16 -15.56 6.40
C SER A 166 -1.74 -15.28 5.02
N GLY A 167 -0.97 -14.62 4.17
CA GLY A 167 -1.40 -14.36 2.80
C GLY A 167 -0.30 -13.76 1.96
N SER A 168 -0.52 -13.78 0.65
CA SER A 168 0.36 -13.18 -0.34
C SER A 168 -0.36 -12.03 -1.04
N THR A 169 0.41 -11.02 -1.43
CA THR A 169 -0.06 -9.88 -2.23
C THR A 169 0.94 -9.61 -3.34
N ASP A 170 0.48 -9.59 -4.58
CA ASP A 170 1.24 -9.08 -5.71
C ASP A 170 0.78 -7.67 -6.04
N VAL A 171 1.75 -6.78 -6.25
CA VAL A 171 1.55 -5.37 -6.63
C VAL A 171 2.26 -5.13 -7.95
N LYS A 172 1.57 -4.48 -8.90
CA LYS A 172 2.11 -4.14 -10.22
C LYS A 172 1.85 -2.67 -10.52
N THR A 173 2.92 -1.92 -10.81
CA THR A 173 2.86 -0.54 -11.32
C THR A 173 3.09 -0.58 -12.83
N GLN A 174 2.17 -0.02 -13.63
CA GLN A 174 2.17 -0.15 -15.10
C GLN A 174 3.56 0.04 -15.72
N GLY A 175 4.18 -1.05 -16.19
CA GLY A 175 5.44 -1.04 -16.93
C GLY A 175 6.72 -0.69 -16.15
N ARG A 176 6.62 -0.32 -14.86
CA ARG A 176 7.78 0.22 -14.10
C ARG A 176 8.30 -0.70 -13.00
N GLY A 177 7.50 -1.64 -12.51
CA GLY A 177 7.94 -2.55 -11.45
C GLY A 177 6.85 -3.40 -10.83
N LYS A 178 7.27 -4.32 -9.97
CA LYS A 178 6.41 -5.21 -9.21
C LYS A 178 6.92 -5.42 -7.79
N ALA A 179 6.01 -5.65 -6.87
CA ALA A 179 6.33 -6.10 -5.54
C ALA A 179 5.54 -7.37 -5.21
N SER A 180 6.15 -8.28 -4.48
CA SER A 180 5.48 -9.43 -3.88
C SER A 180 5.64 -9.29 -2.37
N VAL A 181 4.52 -9.48 -1.66
CA VAL A 181 4.46 -9.28 -0.22
C VAL A 181 3.85 -10.50 0.45
N ASP A 182 4.62 -11.11 1.34
CA ASP A 182 4.15 -12.18 2.22
C ASP A 182 3.76 -11.57 3.56
N THR A 183 2.55 -11.88 4.03
CA THR A 183 1.96 -11.28 5.23
C THR A 183 1.65 -12.36 6.26
N TYR A 184 2.04 -12.09 7.51
CA TYR A 184 1.62 -12.85 8.69
C TYR A 184 0.95 -11.89 9.67
N GLN A 185 -0.23 -12.25 10.15
CA GLN A 185 -1.04 -11.36 10.98
C GLN A 185 -1.74 -12.08 12.12
N LEU A 186 -1.95 -11.34 13.20
CA LEU A 186 -2.61 -11.77 14.42
C LEU A 186 -3.52 -10.63 14.89
N GLY A 187 -4.70 -10.97 15.38
CA GLY A 187 -5.65 -10.01 15.95
C GLY A 187 -6.35 -10.55 17.18
N LEU A 188 -6.74 -9.62 18.05
CA LEU A 188 -7.62 -9.85 19.18
C LEU A 188 -8.86 -8.98 18.97
N HIS A 189 -10.03 -9.51 19.30
CA HIS A 189 -11.27 -8.76 19.16
C HIS A 189 -12.26 -9.06 20.28
N ALA A 190 -13.13 -8.10 20.53
CA ALA A 190 -14.21 -8.20 21.49
C ALA A 190 -15.48 -7.56 20.93
N GLY A 191 -16.63 -8.03 21.39
CA GLY A 191 -17.93 -7.51 20.99
C GLY A 191 -19.00 -7.79 22.01
N HIS A 192 -20.00 -6.91 22.09
CA HIS A 192 -21.15 -7.09 22.94
C HIS A 192 -22.41 -6.51 22.27
N ASN A 193 -23.55 -7.16 22.52
CA ASN A 193 -24.85 -6.69 22.05
C ASN A 193 -25.75 -6.36 23.23
N TRP A 194 -26.20 -5.11 23.28
CA TRP A 194 -27.25 -4.65 24.18
C TRP A 194 -28.55 -4.56 23.37
N ASN A 195 -29.31 -5.65 23.36
CA ASN A 195 -30.54 -5.76 22.55
C ASN A 195 -30.23 -5.46 21.06
N ALA A 196 -30.79 -4.38 20.51
CA ALA A 196 -30.59 -3.96 19.13
C ALA A 196 -29.23 -3.28 18.87
N PHE A 197 -28.54 -2.79 19.91
CA PHE A 197 -27.28 -2.05 19.76
C PHE A 197 -26.07 -2.98 19.92
N GLY A 198 -25.21 -3.04 18.91
CA GLY A 198 -23.96 -3.81 18.93
C GLY A 198 -22.73 -2.90 18.94
N LEU A 199 -21.75 -3.23 19.77
CA LEU A 199 -20.43 -2.61 19.74
C LEU A 199 -19.36 -3.69 19.60
N TYR A 200 -18.50 -3.51 18.61
CA TYR A 200 -17.44 -4.43 18.24
C TYR A 200 -16.13 -3.70 18.10
N GLY A 201 -15.02 -4.34 18.43
CA GLY A 201 -13.71 -3.74 18.22
C GLY A 201 -12.58 -4.74 18.34
N GLY A 202 -11.40 -4.30 17.93
CA GLY A 202 -10.22 -5.15 17.97
C GLY A 202 -8.93 -4.40 17.69
N ILE A 203 -7.85 -5.12 17.93
CA ILE A 203 -6.49 -4.72 17.60
C ILE A 203 -5.86 -5.83 16.76
N ALA A 204 -5.11 -5.45 15.73
CA ALA A 204 -4.38 -6.41 14.92
C ALA A 204 -2.98 -5.92 14.59
N TYR A 205 -2.06 -6.87 14.53
CA TYR A 205 -0.68 -6.70 14.11
C TYR A 205 -0.43 -7.55 12.87
N ALA A 206 0.23 -6.97 11.87
CA ALA A 206 0.70 -7.68 10.70
C ALA A 206 2.17 -7.37 10.43
N GLN A 207 2.93 -8.40 10.08
CA GLN A 207 4.27 -8.28 9.53
C GLN A 207 4.24 -8.65 8.05
N HIS A 208 4.93 -7.83 7.25
CA HIS A 208 4.97 -7.94 5.81
C HIS A 208 6.42 -8.07 5.35
N GLU A 209 6.75 -9.14 4.66
CA GLU A 209 8.02 -9.28 3.95
C GLU A 209 7.84 -8.77 2.52
N VAL A 210 8.48 -7.64 2.20
CA VAL A 210 8.32 -6.97 0.92
C VAL A 210 9.54 -7.24 0.05
N GLN A 211 9.31 -7.79 -1.13
CA GLN A 211 10.32 -7.96 -2.16
C GLN A 211 9.93 -7.15 -3.40
N THR A 212 10.79 -6.22 -3.82
CA THR A 212 10.53 -5.37 -5.00
C THR A 212 11.48 -5.70 -6.13
N LYS A 213 10.98 -5.55 -7.37
CA LYS A 213 11.75 -5.60 -8.61
C LYS A 213 11.27 -4.49 -9.54
N ARG A 214 12.16 -3.58 -9.95
CA ARG A 214 11.88 -2.53 -10.93
C ARG A 214 13.00 -2.42 -11.95
N ARG A 215 12.71 -1.87 -13.12
CA ARG A 215 13.72 -1.63 -14.17
C ARG A 215 13.83 -0.14 -14.43
N VAL A 216 15.06 0.35 -14.57
CA VAL A 216 15.36 1.71 -15.01
C VAL A 216 16.09 1.59 -16.33
N SER A 217 15.44 2.05 -17.41
CA SER A 217 15.96 1.99 -18.77
C SER A 217 15.77 3.33 -19.47
N PHE A 218 16.88 3.99 -19.73
CA PHE A 218 16.96 5.22 -20.54
C PHE A 218 18.34 5.26 -21.21
N PRO A 219 18.60 6.14 -22.21
CA PRO A 219 19.86 6.13 -22.95
C PRO A 219 21.11 6.05 -22.06
N GLY A 220 21.90 4.98 -22.23
CA GLY A 220 23.12 4.72 -21.47
C GLY A 220 22.92 4.12 -20.06
N VAL A 221 21.70 3.79 -19.66
CA VAL A 221 21.37 3.12 -18.39
C VAL A 221 20.36 2.00 -18.62
N ASP A 222 20.72 0.77 -18.23
CA ASP A 222 19.78 -0.34 -18.07
C ASP A 222 20.09 -1.05 -16.75
N ASN A 223 19.24 -0.84 -15.74
CA ASN A 223 19.44 -1.37 -14.39
C ASN A 223 18.22 -2.18 -13.96
N HIS A 224 18.48 -3.38 -13.44
CA HIS A 224 17.46 -4.23 -12.82
C HIS A 224 17.61 -4.14 -11.31
N LEU A 225 16.72 -3.37 -10.69
CA LEU A 225 16.82 -3.01 -9.29
C LEU A 225 15.92 -3.87 -8.43
N SER A 226 16.46 -4.32 -7.29
CA SER A 226 15.70 -5.09 -6.31
C SER A 226 15.99 -4.65 -4.88
N ALA A 227 14.97 -4.71 -4.04
CA ALA A 227 15.10 -4.55 -2.60
C ALA A 227 14.30 -5.63 -1.87
N LYS A 228 14.74 -5.93 -0.64
CA LYS A 228 13.99 -6.71 0.34
C LYS A 228 13.97 -5.94 1.65
N TYR A 229 12.82 -5.80 2.26
CA TYR A 229 12.64 -5.12 3.54
C TYR A 229 11.38 -5.60 4.25
N VAL A 230 11.29 -5.32 5.53
CA VAL A 230 10.13 -5.65 6.36
C VAL A 230 9.29 -4.40 6.57
N SER A 231 7.97 -4.57 6.52
CA SER A 231 7.00 -3.56 6.93
C SER A 231 6.09 -4.15 8.00
N ARG A 232 5.55 -3.29 8.87
CA ARG A 232 4.63 -3.69 9.95
C ARG A 232 3.41 -2.80 9.96
N THR A 233 2.27 -3.40 10.28
CA THR A 233 0.99 -2.71 10.40
C THR A 233 0.43 -2.99 11.78
N VAL A 234 0.06 -1.95 12.49
CA VAL A 234 -0.77 -2.05 13.69
C VAL A 234 -2.06 -1.33 13.41
N GLN A 235 -3.20 -1.99 13.63
CA GLN A 235 -4.49 -1.34 13.51
C GLN A 235 -5.32 -1.55 14.77
N THR A 236 -6.08 -0.52 15.12
CA THR A 236 -7.17 -0.59 16.11
C THR A 236 -8.45 -0.16 15.43
N PHE A 237 -9.53 -0.89 15.65
CA PHE A 237 -10.79 -0.62 15.00
C PHE A 237 -11.97 -0.84 15.93
N ALA A 238 -13.06 -0.15 15.64
CA ALA A 238 -14.35 -0.32 16.30
C ALA A 238 -15.48 -0.18 15.28
N GLU A 239 -16.59 -0.86 15.52
CA GLU A 239 -17.84 -0.70 14.81
C GLU A 239 -18.98 -0.62 15.82
N ALA A 240 -19.83 0.39 15.69
CA ALA A 240 -21.11 0.48 16.37
C ALA A 240 -22.22 0.26 15.35
N ASN A 241 -23.23 -0.53 15.69
CA ASN A 241 -24.37 -0.80 14.84
C ASN A 241 -25.67 -0.88 15.64
N TYR A 242 -26.79 -0.66 14.94
CA TYR A 242 -28.12 -0.74 15.55
C TYR A 242 -29.07 -1.49 14.62
N THR A 243 -29.64 -2.61 15.07
CA THR A 243 -30.52 -3.45 14.27
C THR A 243 -31.98 -3.02 14.42
N PHE A 244 -32.63 -2.73 13.30
CA PHE A 244 -34.08 -2.56 13.20
C PHE A 244 -34.67 -3.79 12.55
N SER A 245 -35.47 -4.55 13.30
CA SER A 245 -36.14 -5.76 12.82
C SER A 245 -37.62 -5.51 12.58
N HIS A 246 -38.12 -5.86 11.40
CA HIS A 246 -39.53 -5.78 11.03
C HIS A 246 -39.93 -6.96 10.12
N ASP A 247 -40.75 -7.87 10.64
CA ASP A 247 -41.19 -9.11 9.98
C ASP A 247 -40.05 -9.96 9.40
N SER A 248 -39.87 -9.91 8.08
CA SER A 248 -38.83 -10.63 7.33
C SER A 248 -37.60 -9.77 7.02
N TRP A 249 -37.59 -8.49 7.39
CA TRP A 249 -36.53 -7.54 7.08
C TRP A 249 -35.78 -7.07 8.32
N ASP A 250 -34.46 -7.10 8.26
CA ASP A 250 -33.58 -6.44 9.21
C ASP A 250 -32.77 -5.36 8.51
N TRP A 251 -32.74 -4.14 9.05
CA TRP A 251 -31.89 -3.06 8.58
C TRP A 251 -30.96 -2.62 9.70
N GLN A 252 -29.67 -2.53 9.41
CA GLN A 252 -28.64 -2.26 10.40
C GLN A 252 -27.70 -1.15 9.89
N PRO A 253 -27.98 0.13 10.21
CA PRO A 253 -26.97 1.17 10.12
C PRO A 253 -25.76 0.84 10.98
N TYR A 254 -24.58 1.17 10.46
CA TYR A 254 -23.32 1.00 11.16
C TYR A 254 -22.39 2.17 10.93
N LEU A 255 -21.53 2.40 11.92
CA LEU A 255 -20.42 3.33 11.88
C LEU A 255 -19.15 2.60 12.33
N GLN A 256 -18.15 2.59 11.48
CA GLN A 256 -16.85 1.97 11.69
C GLN A 256 -15.76 3.03 11.75
N LEU A 257 -14.88 2.88 12.73
CA LEU A 257 -13.66 3.68 12.89
C LEU A 257 -12.45 2.75 12.88
N ALA A 258 -11.37 3.18 12.23
CA ALA A 258 -10.10 2.48 12.30
C ALA A 258 -8.91 3.44 12.30
N ASN A 259 -7.93 3.19 13.16
CA ASN A 259 -6.61 3.81 13.11
C ASN A 259 -5.61 2.76 12.62
N VAL A 260 -4.92 3.04 11.52
CA VAL A 260 -3.92 2.15 10.91
C VAL A 260 -2.55 2.83 10.95
N GLN A 261 -1.59 2.22 11.62
CA GLN A 261 -0.21 2.65 11.66
C GLN A 261 0.66 1.72 10.81
N GLN A 262 1.15 2.25 9.70
CA GLN A 262 2.04 1.55 8.78
C GLN A 262 3.49 1.98 9.04
N ARG A 263 4.40 1.03 9.27
CA ARG A 263 5.83 1.29 9.46
C ARG A 263 6.65 0.47 8.48
N SER A 264 7.37 1.13 7.58
CA SER A 264 8.30 0.46 6.66
C SER A 264 9.72 0.67 7.14
N GLU A 265 10.50 -0.40 7.25
CA GLU A 265 11.93 -0.26 7.55
C GLU A 265 12.69 0.41 6.40
N GLY A 266 13.88 0.91 6.71
CA GLY A 266 14.78 1.43 5.68
C GLY A 266 15.25 0.32 4.73
N PHE A 267 15.48 0.68 3.47
CA PHE A 267 15.90 -0.27 2.45
C PHE A 267 17.02 0.31 1.58
N LYS A 268 17.77 -0.57 0.93
CA LYS A 268 18.75 -0.22 -0.09
C LYS A 268 18.53 -1.16 -1.28
N GLU A 269 18.27 -0.57 -2.44
CA GLU A 269 18.21 -1.31 -3.68
C GLU A 269 19.59 -1.78 -4.11
N ARG A 270 19.61 -2.84 -4.91
CA ARG A 270 20.81 -3.40 -5.53
C ARG A 270 20.56 -3.61 -7.01
N GLY A 271 21.64 -3.68 -7.81
CA GLY A 271 21.57 -4.03 -9.23
C GLY A 271 21.80 -2.88 -10.21
N GLY A 272 22.38 -1.76 -9.76
CA GLY A 272 22.81 -0.69 -10.67
C GLY A 272 23.12 0.65 -10.00
N ILE A 273 23.59 1.59 -10.82
CA ILE A 273 23.91 2.97 -10.42
C ILE A 273 22.68 3.80 -10.08
N ALA A 274 21.49 3.37 -10.53
CA ALA A 274 20.19 3.98 -10.23
C ALA A 274 19.53 3.43 -8.94
N ALA A 275 20.26 2.66 -8.14
CA ALA A 275 19.76 2.06 -6.90
C ALA A 275 19.45 3.12 -5.83
N LEU A 276 18.21 3.10 -5.32
CA LEU A 276 17.74 3.99 -4.27
C LEU A 276 18.07 3.46 -2.87
N ARG A 277 18.13 4.39 -1.92
CA ARG A 277 18.13 4.11 -0.50
C ARG A 277 16.94 4.81 0.15
N GLY A 278 16.00 4.03 0.67
CA GLY A 278 14.88 4.52 1.46
C GLY A 278 15.23 4.56 2.94
N LYS A 279 14.88 5.65 3.62
CA LYS A 279 14.87 5.69 5.09
C LYS A 279 13.62 4.98 5.61
N ARG A 280 13.63 4.62 6.89
CA ARG A 280 12.44 4.14 7.58
C ARG A 280 11.32 5.18 7.48
N SER A 281 10.10 4.73 7.20
CA SER A 281 8.90 5.57 7.14
C SER A 281 7.85 5.09 8.16
N LYS A 282 7.00 6.03 8.60
CA LYS A 282 5.82 5.74 9.42
C LYS A 282 4.68 6.59 8.91
N GLU A 283 3.58 5.94 8.55
CA GLU A 283 2.33 6.58 8.16
C GLU A 283 1.22 6.21 9.14
N SER A 284 0.26 7.10 9.33
CA SER A 284 -0.88 6.87 10.21
C SER A 284 -2.14 7.37 9.53
N VAL A 285 -3.10 6.48 9.34
CA VAL A 285 -4.33 6.75 8.60
C VAL A 285 -5.52 6.47 9.51
N ASN A 286 -6.40 7.47 9.65
CA ASN A 286 -7.69 7.30 10.30
C ASN A 286 -8.75 7.10 9.22
N LEU A 287 -9.50 6.01 9.33
CA LEU A 287 -10.57 5.65 8.42
C LEU A 287 -11.88 5.72 9.18
N THR A 288 -12.88 6.34 8.56
CA THR A 288 -14.27 6.31 9.01
C THR A 288 -15.11 5.74 7.88
N THR A 289 -15.96 4.78 8.18
CA THR A 289 -16.83 4.14 7.20
C THR A 289 -18.22 4.03 7.80
N GLY A 290 -19.22 4.54 7.09
CA GLY A 290 -20.61 4.44 7.50
C GLY A 290 -21.43 3.81 6.39
N GLY A 291 -22.47 3.07 6.77
CA GLY A 291 -23.37 2.46 5.81
C GLY A 291 -24.59 1.84 6.48
N VAL A 292 -25.41 1.19 5.68
CA VAL A 292 -26.57 0.42 6.12
C VAL A 292 -26.47 -0.98 5.53
N ARG A 293 -26.73 -2.00 6.34
CA ARG A 293 -26.86 -3.40 5.91
C ARG A 293 -28.33 -3.78 5.95
N ALA A 294 -28.79 -4.57 4.99
CA ALA A 294 -30.15 -5.11 4.97
C ALA A 294 -30.08 -6.63 4.84
N ASN A 295 -30.85 -7.35 5.66
CA ASN A 295 -31.01 -8.79 5.58
C ASN A 295 -32.49 -9.12 5.36
N LEU A 296 -32.76 -10.08 4.49
CA LEU A 296 -34.10 -10.62 4.23
C LEU A 296 -34.13 -12.08 4.65
N ASP A 297 -34.99 -12.41 5.61
CA ASP A 297 -35.29 -13.77 6.01
C ASP A 297 -36.28 -14.41 5.02
N LEU A 298 -35.72 -15.16 4.05
CA LEU A 298 -36.50 -15.84 3.03
C LEU A 298 -37.45 -16.92 3.58
N GLY A 299 -37.18 -17.45 4.77
CA GLY A 299 -38.04 -18.44 5.42
C GLY A 299 -39.33 -17.83 5.97
N LYS A 300 -39.29 -16.55 6.35
CA LYS A 300 -40.47 -15.76 6.76
C LYS A 300 -41.14 -15.04 5.59
N ALA A 301 -40.44 -14.89 4.47
CA ALA A 301 -40.95 -14.20 3.28
C ALA A 301 -41.79 -15.08 2.34
N GLN A 302 -41.94 -16.38 2.63
CA GLN A 302 -42.89 -17.24 1.92
C GLN A 302 -44.32 -16.92 2.37
N LEU A 303 -45.05 -16.19 1.52
CA LEU A 303 -46.51 -16.12 1.47
C LEU A 303 -47.07 -17.26 0.61
#